data_AF-A0A536CDU8-F1
#
_entry.id   AF-A0A536CDU8-F1
#
_cell.length_a   1.000
_cell.length_b   1.000
_cell.length_c   1.000
_cell.angle_alpha   90.00
_cell.angle_beta   90.00
_cell.angle_gamma   90.00
#
_symmetry.space_group_name_H-M   'P 1'
#
loop_
_entity.id
_entity.type
_entity.pdbx_description
1 polymer ?
#
loop_
_entity_poly.entity_id
_entity_poly.type
_entity_poly.pdbx_seq_one_letter_code
_entity_poly.pdbx_strand_id
1 'polypeptide(L)'
;MSKMIRAKLQAADGAGSLEFTFNPTEYSVTKSAKWQTPPRNMKEKAGAKPEYLGSDPQTISMQIFFDDWETAIGDVTKQVDQLFAWCAPSRMSVSSKKHQPSALLFFWGSNSQLADRKFYLERVNVKYTMFGRTGNPLRATADISLKEISDPDGPQNPT
;
A
#
# COMPACT_ATOMS: atom_id res chain seq x y z
N MET A 1 -17.76 -12.51 23.31
CA MET A 1 -16.60 -11.59 23.19
C MET A 1 -16.40 -11.26 21.72
N SER A 2 -16.27 -9.98 21.36
CA SER A 2 -15.94 -9.61 19.97
C SER A 2 -14.47 -9.96 19.70
N LYS A 3 -14.20 -10.77 18.66
CA LYS A 3 -12.83 -11.10 18.25
C LYS A 3 -12.24 -9.89 17.53
N MET A 4 -11.02 -9.48 17.91
CA MET A 4 -10.31 -8.41 17.21
C MET A 4 -10.09 -8.81 15.74
N ILE A 5 -10.51 -7.94 14.80
CA ILE A 5 -10.20 -8.09 13.38
C ILE A 5 -8.82 -7.49 13.15
N ARG A 6 -7.90 -8.30 12.62
CA ARG A 6 -6.54 -7.88 12.31
C ARG A 6 -6.43 -7.36 10.89
N ALA A 7 -5.61 -6.33 10.72
CA ALA A 7 -5.21 -5.86 9.41
C ALA A 7 -4.37 -6.94 8.72
N LYS A 8 -4.57 -7.14 7.41
CA LYS A 8 -3.78 -8.07 6.61
C LYS A 8 -3.52 -7.54 5.20
N LEU A 9 -2.38 -7.92 4.65
CA LEU A 9 -2.07 -7.85 3.23
C LEU A 9 -2.16 -9.25 2.61
N GLN A 10 -2.71 -9.34 1.41
CA GLN A 10 -2.84 -10.61 0.70
C GLN A 10 -2.54 -10.42 -0.78
N ALA A 11 -1.72 -11.31 -1.35
CA ALA A 11 -1.46 -11.32 -2.78
C ALA A 11 -2.72 -11.78 -3.53
N ALA A 12 -3.10 -11.04 -4.57
CA ALA A 12 -4.33 -11.28 -5.34
C ALA A 12 -4.27 -12.57 -6.17
N ASP A 13 -3.07 -13.06 -6.47
CA ASP A 13 -2.80 -14.35 -7.14
C ASP A 13 -2.74 -15.54 -6.16
N GLY A 14 -2.92 -15.29 -4.85
CA GLY A 14 -2.82 -16.31 -3.82
C GLY A 14 -1.39 -16.66 -3.40
N ALA A 15 -0.36 -15.94 -3.89
CA ALA A 15 1.04 -16.23 -3.60
C ALA A 15 1.49 -15.92 -2.14
N GLY A 16 0.57 -15.49 -1.28
CA GLY A 16 0.83 -15.33 0.15
C GLY A 16 -0.12 -14.34 0.84
N SER A 17 -0.08 -14.36 2.18
CA SER A 17 -0.77 -13.39 3.02
C SER A 17 0.06 -13.07 4.26
N LEU A 18 -0.03 -11.84 4.74
CA LEU A 18 0.63 -11.33 5.93
C LEU A 18 -0.42 -10.66 6.82
N GLU A 19 -0.81 -11.35 7.89
CA GLU A 19 -1.64 -10.77 8.95
C GLU A 19 -0.75 -10.02 9.94
N PHE A 20 -1.11 -8.80 10.30
CA PHE A 20 -0.36 -8.01 11.26
C PHE A 20 -0.77 -8.39 12.68
N THR A 21 0.18 -8.87 13.48
CA THR A 21 -0.04 -9.21 14.90
C THR A 21 -0.57 -8.01 15.68
N PHE A 22 -0.01 -6.83 15.38
CA PHE A 22 -0.43 -5.54 15.90
C PHE A 22 -1.04 -4.73 14.77
N ASN A 23 -2.27 -4.27 14.98
CA ASN A 23 -2.91 -3.38 14.02
C ASN A 23 -2.15 -2.03 13.96
N PRO A 24 -2.08 -1.40 12.78
CA PRO A 24 -1.61 -0.03 12.71
C PRO A 24 -2.51 0.87 13.57
N THR A 25 -1.95 1.91 14.18
CA THR A 25 -2.72 2.89 14.94
C THR A 25 -3.58 3.78 14.03
N GLU A 26 -3.09 4.01 12.82
CA GLU A 26 -3.74 4.79 11.77
C GLU A 26 -3.24 4.34 10.37
N TYR A 27 -3.98 4.72 9.34
CA TYR A 27 -3.47 4.78 7.97
C TYR A 27 -3.97 6.06 7.31
N SER A 28 -3.18 6.62 6.41
CA SER A 28 -3.55 7.78 5.60
C SER A 28 -3.87 7.35 4.18
N VAL A 29 -4.97 7.84 3.60
CA VAL A 29 -5.30 7.65 2.18
C VAL A 29 -5.20 8.99 1.45
N THR A 30 -4.42 9.03 0.38
CA THR A 30 -4.24 10.23 -0.46
C THR A 30 -4.71 9.93 -1.88
N LYS A 31 -5.55 10.81 -2.44
CA LYS A 31 -5.97 10.81 -3.86
C LYS A 31 -5.87 12.25 -4.37
N SER A 32 -5.20 12.47 -5.50
CA SER A 32 -5.05 13.79 -6.13
C SER A 32 -5.71 13.83 -7.50
N ALA A 33 -6.21 15.01 -7.87
CA ALA A 33 -6.73 15.34 -9.18
C ALA A 33 -5.97 16.54 -9.75
N LYS A 34 -5.67 16.49 -11.05
CA LYS A 34 -5.01 17.56 -11.80
C LYS A 34 -6.07 18.42 -12.45
N TRP A 35 -5.97 19.73 -12.23
CA TRP A 35 -6.86 20.74 -12.77
C TRP A 35 -6.04 21.86 -13.41
N GLN A 36 -6.52 22.42 -14.51
CA GLN A 36 -5.90 23.56 -15.19
C GLN A 36 -6.91 24.69 -15.30
N THR A 37 -6.53 25.88 -14.86
CA THR A 37 -7.34 27.09 -15.07
C THR A 37 -6.73 27.88 -16.22
N PRO A 38 -7.41 28.01 -17.37
CA PRO A 38 -6.87 28.78 -18.49
C PRO A 38 -6.67 30.25 -18.13
N PRO A 39 -5.71 30.95 -18.75
CA PRO A 39 -5.48 32.36 -18.49
C PRO A 39 -6.73 33.18 -18.77
N ARG A 40 -7.02 34.13 -17.87
CA ARG A 40 -8.23 34.95 -17.93
C ARG A 40 -8.24 35.82 -19.19
N ASN A 41 -9.24 35.68 -20.05
CA ASN A 41 -9.51 36.67 -21.08
C ASN A 41 -9.98 37.98 -20.43
N MET A 42 -9.33 39.10 -20.70
CA MET A 42 -9.72 40.42 -20.15
C MET A 42 -11.15 40.85 -20.52
N LYS A 43 -11.77 40.18 -21.52
CA LYS A 43 -13.17 40.43 -21.92
C LYS A 43 -14.20 39.71 -21.03
N GLU A 44 -13.79 38.75 -20.20
CA GLU A 44 -14.67 37.99 -19.32
C GLU A 44 -14.65 38.52 -17.88
N LYS A 45 -15.81 38.99 -17.40
CA LYS A 45 -16.00 39.50 -16.02
C LYS A 45 -15.93 38.38 -14.97
N ALA A 46 -16.24 37.14 -15.34
CA ALA A 46 -16.06 35.95 -14.51
C ALA A 46 -14.66 35.36 -14.72
N GLY A 47 -14.07 34.76 -13.68
CA GLY A 47 -12.80 34.04 -13.81
C GLY A 47 -12.94 32.81 -14.71
N ALA A 48 -11.83 32.39 -15.34
CA ALA A 48 -11.80 31.19 -16.16
C ALA A 48 -12.18 29.94 -15.36
N LYS A 49 -12.96 29.04 -15.96
CA LYS A 49 -13.39 27.79 -15.31
C LYS A 49 -12.25 26.78 -15.29
N PRO A 50 -11.98 26.09 -14.17
CA PRO A 50 -11.01 25.01 -14.13
C PRO A 50 -11.43 23.82 -15.01
N GLU A 51 -10.47 23.28 -15.75
CA GLU A 51 -10.58 22.08 -16.59
C GLU A 51 -9.92 20.88 -15.89
N TYR A 52 -10.57 19.72 -15.90
CA TYR A 52 -10.06 18.50 -15.29
C TYR A 52 -9.12 17.74 -16.24
N LEU A 53 -7.90 17.46 -15.79
CA LEU A 53 -6.86 16.80 -16.58
C LEU A 53 -6.68 15.31 -16.25
N GLY A 54 -7.24 14.83 -15.15
CA GLY A 54 -7.09 13.45 -14.69
C GLY A 54 -6.83 13.35 -13.19
N SER A 55 -6.81 12.12 -12.67
CA SER A 55 -6.52 11.84 -11.26
C SER A 55 -5.37 10.85 -11.14
N ASP A 56 -4.51 11.05 -10.15
CA ASP A 56 -3.45 10.10 -9.85
C ASP A 56 -4.03 8.90 -9.07
N PRO A 57 -3.42 7.70 -9.14
CA PRO A 57 -3.82 6.56 -8.31
C PRO A 57 -3.78 6.91 -6.82
N GLN A 58 -4.67 6.32 -6.01
CA GLN A 58 -4.62 6.58 -4.58
C GLN A 58 -3.40 5.90 -3.93
N THR A 59 -2.89 6.48 -2.86
CA THR A 59 -1.82 5.92 -2.04
C THR A 59 -2.31 5.72 -0.61
N ILE A 60 -1.97 4.59 0.01
CA ILE A 60 -2.19 4.31 1.43
C ILE A 60 -0.83 4.21 2.10
N SER A 61 -0.63 5.02 3.14
CA SER A 61 0.58 4.95 3.97
C SER A 61 0.20 4.53 5.39
N MET A 62 1.00 3.65 5.98
CA MET A 62 0.82 3.21 7.37
C MET A 62 2.14 2.73 7.97
N GLN A 63 2.19 2.74 9.30
CA GLN A 63 3.28 2.15 10.06
C GLN A 63 2.82 0.85 10.70
N ILE A 64 3.61 -0.21 10.50
CA ILE A 64 3.35 -1.55 11.05
C ILE A 64 4.43 -1.87 12.08
N PHE A 65 4.02 -2.44 13.20
CA PHE A 65 4.91 -2.89 14.25
C PHE A 65 4.97 -4.42 14.27
N PHE A 66 6.19 -4.94 14.30
CA PHE A 66 6.50 -6.36 14.42
C PHE A 66 7.24 -6.60 15.73
N ASP A 67 6.81 -7.61 16.47
CA ASP A 67 7.42 -7.98 17.73
C ASP A 67 7.31 -9.50 17.93
N ASP A 68 8.46 -10.11 18.19
CA ASP A 68 8.60 -11.54 18.44
C ASP A 68 9.46 -11.80 19.68
N TRP A 69 9.56 -10.83 20.60
CA TRP A 69 10.48 -10.90 21.74
C TRP A 69 10.15 -12.00 22.76
N GLU A 70 8.86 -12.35 22.92
CA GLU A 70 8.40 -13.40 23.84
C GLU A 70 8.56 -14.81 23.24
N THR A 71 8.82 -14.89 21.95
CA THR A 71 8.96 -16.17 21.25
C THR A 71 10.33 -16.76 21.54
N ALA A 72 10.35 -18.04 21.94
CA ALA A 72 11.58 -18.75 22.32
C ALA A 72 12.67 -18.70 21.24
N ILE A 73 12.28 -18.66 19.97
CA ILE A 73 13.14 -18.45 18.81
C ILE A 73 12.49 -17.36 17.94
N GLY A 74 12.40 -16.14 18.48
CA GLY A 74 11.77 -15.02 17.80
C GLY A 74 12.58 -14.48 16.63
N ASP A 75 11.93 -14.11 15.53
CA ASP A 75 12.56 -13.49 14.38
C ASP A 75 11.53 -12.78 13.49
N VAL A 76 11.60 -11.44 13.44
CA VAL A 76 10.68 -10.63 12.61
C VAL A 76 11.09 -10.57 11.14
N THR A 77 12.28 -11.05 10.77
CA THR A 77 12.79 -10.93 9.38
C THR A 77 11.88 -11.59 8.37
N LYS A 78 11.29 -12.75 8.68
CA LYS A 78 10.40 -13.46 7.74
C LYS A 78 9.21 -12.61 7.28
N GLN A 79 8.61 -11.85 8.20
CA GLN A 79 7.48 -10.97 7.91
C GLN A 79 7.93 -9.75 7.10
N VAL A 80 9.09 -9.20 7.43
CA VAL A 80 9.67 -8.07 6.71
C VAL A 80 10.13 -8.47 5.30
N ASP A 81 10.76 -9.63 5.14
CA ASP A 81 11.20 -10.18 3.86
C ASP A 81 10.01 -10.42 2.93
N GLN A 82 8.86 -10.81 3.48
CA GLN A 82 7.62 -10.90 2.70
C GLN A 82 7.17 -9.55 2.14
N LEU A 83 7.29 -8.47 2.94
CA LEU A 83 7.04 -7.11 2.45
C LEU A 83 8.05 -6.74 1.35
N PHE A 84 9.34 -6.98 1.56
CA PHE A 84 10.35 -6.70 0.54
C PHE A 84 10.12 -7.50 -0.75
N ALA A 85 9.72 -8.77 -0.65
CA ALA A 85 9.40 -9.61 -1.80
C ALA A 85 8.20 -9.07 -2.59
N TRP A 86 7.19 -8.53 -1.93
CA TRP A 86 6.06 -7.87 -2.61
C TRP A 86 6.39 -6.47 -3.14
N CYS A 87 7.42 -5.82 -2.59
CA CYS A 87 8.00 -4.57 -3.10
C CYS A 87 8.96 -4.77 -4.29
N ALA A 88 9.03 -6.00 -4.82
CA ALA A 88 9.82 -6.36 -5.99
C ALA A 88 8.92 -6.92 -7.10
N PRO A 89 9.40 -6.93 -8.36
CA PRO A 89 8.70 -7.61 -9.45
C PRO A 89 8.41 -9.07 -9.09
N SER A 90 7.19 -9.55 -9.35
CA SER A 90 6.83 -10.93 -9.01
C SER A 90 7.55 -11.93 -9.92
N ARG A 91 7.87 -13.14 -9.42
CA ARG A 91 8.53 -14.19 -10.25
C ARG A 91 7.72 -14.56 -11.49
N MET A 92 6.39 -14.55 -11.40
CA MET A 92 5.50 -14.79 -12.54
C MET A 92 5.60 -13.68 -13.59
N SER A 93 5.73 -12.44 -13.14
CA SER A 93 5.91 -11.26 -13.99
C SER A 93 7.25 -11.27 -14.74
N VAL A 94 8.32 -11.79 -14.13
CA VAL A 94 9.63 -11.95 -14.79
C VAL A 94 9.52 -12.85 -16.02
N SER A 95 8.64 -13.86 -15.99
CA SER A 95 8.41 -14.75 -17.14
C SER A 95 7.60 -14.11 -18.27
N SER A 96 6.82 -13.06 -18.01
CA SER A 96 5.87 -12.47 -18.95
C SER A 96 6.36 -11.19 -19.65
N LYS A 97 7.66 -10.83 -19.51
CA LYS A 97 8.29 -9.57 -19.99
C LYS A 97 7.70 -8.27 -19.43
N LYS A 98 6.67 -8.34 -18.59
CA LYS A 98 6.08 -7.19 -17.90
C LYS A 98 6.47 -7.29 -16.43
N HIS A 99 7.55 -6.62 -16.02
CA HIS A 99 8.06 -6.54 -14.64
C HIS A 99 7.10 -5.80 -13.69
N GLN A 100 5.93 -6.38 -13.43
CA GLN A 100 4.92 -5.86 -12.52
C GLN A 100 5.12 -6.43 -11.11
N PRO A 101 5.00 -5.58 -10.07
CA PRO A 101 4.99 -6.03 -8.69
C PRO A 101 3.76 -6.90 -8.40
N SER A 102 3.77 -7.62 -7.28
CA SER A 102 2.62 -8.41 -6.86
C SER A 102 1.42 -7.51 -6.57
N ALA A 103 0.26 -7.82 -7.15
CA ALA A 103 -0.98 -7.15 -6.79
C ALA A 103 -1.43 -7.61 -5.40
N LEU A 104 -1.72 -6.66 -4.52
CA LEU A 104 -2.06 -6.86 -3.12
C LEU A 104 -3.46 -6.31 -2.82
N LEU A 105 -4.14 -6.99 -1.90
CA LEU A 105 -5.38 -6.56 -1.29
C LEU A 105 -5.10 -6.23 0.18
N PHE A 106 -5.58 -5.08 0.64
CA PHE A 106 -5.48 -4.66 2.04
C PHE A 106 -6.83 -4.80 2.72
N PHE A 107 -6.88 -5.57 3.80
CA PHE A 107 -8.09 -5.81 4.57
C PHE A 107 -7.91 -5.36 6.00
N TRP A 108 -8.83 -4.54 6.52
CA TRP A 108 -8.88 -4.22 7.94
C TRP A 108 -10.30 -3.81 8.38
N GLY A 109 -10.91 -4.61 9.25
CA GLY A 109 -12.27 -4.35 9.75
C GLY A 109 -13.33 -4.38 8.64
N SER A 110 -14.38 -3.59 8.80
CA SER A 110 -15.48 -3.43 7.82
C SER A 110 -15.23 -2.30 6.81
N ASN A 111 -13.98 -1.86 6.62
CA ASN A 111 -13.62 -0.81 5.68
C ASN A 111 -13.73 -1.32 4.23
N SER A 112 -14.97 -1.33 3.72
CA SER A 112 -15.32 -1.78 2.37
C SER A 112 -14.62 -0.97 1.27
N GLN A 113 -14.27 0.30 1.54
CA GLN A 113 -13.66 1.18 0.54
C GLN A 113 -12.31 0.69 -0.01
N LEU A 114 -11.62 -0.19 0.70
CA LEU A 114 -10.30 -0.71 0.32
C LEU A 114 -10.33 -2.17 -0.13
N ALA A 115 -11.39 -2.91 0.20
CA ALA A 115 -11.47 -4.36 -0.02
C ALA A 115 -11.51 -4.75 -1.50
N ASP A 116 -12.12 -3.90 -2.35
CA ASP A 116 -12.30 -4.18 -3.77
C ASP A 116 -11.16 -3.64 -4.66
N ARG A 117 -10.16 -2.98 -4.07
CA ARG A 117 -9.09 -2.31 -4.81
C ARG A 117 -7.78 -3.08 -4.70
N LYS A 118 -7.06 -3.14 -5.81
CA LYS A 118 -5.72 -3.76 -5.87
C LYS A 118 -4.65 -2.69 -5.75
N PHE A 119 -3.62 -3.01 -5.00
CA PHE A 119 -2.47 -2.15 -4.76
C PHE A 119 -1.19 -2.88 -5.11
N TYR A 120 -0.11 -2.14 -5.30
CA TYR A 120 1.24 -2.68 -5.22
C TYR A 120 1.97 -1.97 -4.09
N LEU A 121 2.98 -2.63 -3.53
CA LEU A 121 3.83 -2.04 -2.51
C LEU A 121 4.84 -1.13 -3.21
N GLU A 122 4.69 0.18 -3.04
CA GLU A 122 5.54 1.21 -3.66
C GLU A 122 6.81 1.46 -2.83
N ARG A 123 6.70 1.36 -1.51
CA ARG A 123 7.82 1.61 -0.59
C ARG A 123 7.69 0.77 0.67
N VAL A 124 8.83 0.25 1.13
CA VAL A 124 9.01 -0.34 2.46
C VAL A 124 10.26 0.28 3.08
N ASN A 125 10.12 0.91 4.25
CA ASN A 125 11.26 1.36 5.07
C ASN A 125 11.14 0.67 6.42
N VAL A 126 12.15 -0.10 6.82
CA VAL A 126 12.12 -0.86 8.07
C VAL A 126 13.25 -0.42 9.00
N LYS A 127 12.89 -0.13 10.25
CA LYS A 127 13.80 0.07 11.36
C LYS A 127 13.76 -1.15 12.26
N TYR A 128 14.83 -1.94 12.26
CA TYR A 128 15.00 -3.03 13.21
C TYR A 128 15.47 -2.52 14.57
N THR A 129 14.91 -3.09 15.64
CA THR A 129 15.23 -2.75 17.03
C THR A 129 15.18 -4.03 17.86
N MET A 130 15.78 -4.01 19.06
CA MET A 130 15.77 -5.16 19.99
C MET A 130 16.27 -6.47 19.35
N PHE A 131 17.51 -6.82 19.63
CA PHE A 131 18.14 -7.99 19.04
C PHE A 131 18.30 -9.10 20.08
N GLY A 132 18.11 -10.35 19.65
CA GLY A 132 18.42 -11.52 20.45
C GLY A 132 19.92 -11.67 20.70
N ARG A 133 20.30 -12.63 21.56
CA ARG A 133 21.71 -12.89 21.89
C ARG A 133 22.55 -13.29 20.67
N THR A 134 21.91 -13.89 19.67
CA THR A 134 22.52 -14.28 18.39
C THR A 134 22.48 -13.18 17.32
N GLY A 135 21.98 -11.99 17.65
CA GLY A 135 21.89 -10.84 16.73
C GLY A 135 20.69 -10.83 15.79
N ASN A 136 19.77 -11.80 15.91
CA ASN A 136 18.50 -11.82 15.19
C ASN A 136 17.60 -10.67 15.66
N PRO A 137 16.91 -9.95 14.75
CA PRO A 137 16.00 -8.89 15.14
C PRO A 137 14.72 -9.49 15.72
N LEU A 138 14.36 -9.06 16.92
CA LEU A 138 13.14 -9.46 17.61
C LEU A 138 12.02 -8.43 17.41
N ARG A 139 12.34 -7.21 16.97
CA ARG A 139 11.37 -6.14 16.79
C ARG A 139 11.69 -5.29 15.57
N ALA A 140 10.65 -4.82 14.90
CA ALA A 140 10.80 -3.89 13.78
C ALA A 140 9.61 -2.96 13.66
N THR A 141 9.88 -1.76 13.15
CA THR A 141 8.85 -0.83 12.70
C THR A 141 9.01 -0.64 11.20
N ALA A 142 7.95 -0.88 10.43
CA ALA A 142 7.94 -0.75 8.98
C ALA A 142 6.97 0.35 8.52
N ASP A 143 7.49 1.39 7.89
CA ASP A 143 6.70 2.39 7.19
C ASP A 143 6.48 1.94 5.74
N ILE A 144 5.25 1.58 5.40
CA ILE A 144 4.89 1.09 4.06
C ILE A 144 4.03 2.09 3.29
N SER A 145 4.18 2.08 1.96
CA SER A 145 3.32 2.80 1.00
C SER A 145 2.73 1.80 0.02
N LEU A 146 1.40 1.74 -0.06
CA LEU A 146 0.64 0.97 -1.03
C LEU A 146 0.10 1.95 -2.07
N LYS A 147 0.29 1.66 -3.35
CA LYS A 147 -0.25 2.48 -4.43
C LYS A 147 -1.23 1.68 -5.27
N GLU A 148 -2.36 2.28 -5.56
CA GLU A 148 -3.40 1.62 -6.34
C GLU A 148 -2.92 1.26 -7.75
N ILE A 149 -3.25 0.05 -8.17
CA ILE A 149 -3.15 -0.38 -9.55
C ILE A 149 -4.36 0.20 -10.28
N SER A 150 -4.13 1.20 -11.13
CA SER A 150 -5.18 1.72 -12.01
C SER A 150 -5.55 0.68 -13.04
N ASP A 151 -6.84 0.33 -13.12
CA ASP A 151 -7.36 -0.42 -14.25
C ASP A 151 -7.32 0.49 -15.49
N PRO A 152 -6.67 0.08 -16.59
CA PRO A 152 -6.61 0.87 -17.82
C PRO A 152 -7.98 1.07 -18.48
N ASP A 153 -8.99 0.27 -18.11
CA ASP A 153 -10.35 0.31 -18.64
C ASP A 153 -11.32 1.20 -17.83
N GLY A 154 -10.82 1.97 -16.86
CA GLY A 154 -11.63 3.00 -16.19
C GLY A 154 -12.12 4.05 -17.20
N PRO A 155 -13.31 4.66 -17.02
CA PRO A 155 -13.90 5.57 -18.00
C PRO A 155 -12.91 6.68 -18.39
N GLN A 156 -12.36 6.57 -19.60
CA GLN A 156 -11.62 7.62 -20.26
C GLN A 156 -12.55 8.83 -20.35
N ASN A 157 -12.02 10.02 -20.00
CA ASN A 157 -12.74 11.28 -20.15
C ASN A 157 -13.45 11.29 -21.52
N PRO A 158 -14.78 11.47 -21.58
CA PRO A 158 -15.46 11.63 -22.86
C PRO A 158 -14.85 12.85 -23.55
N THR A 159 -14.39 12.65 -24.78
CA THR A 159 -13.81 13.69 -25.64
C THR A 159 -14.89 14.67 -26.09
#